data_AF-A0A972NXM2-F1
#
_entry.id   AF-A0A972NXM2-F1
#
_cell.length_a   1.000
_cell.length_b   1.000
_cell.length_c   1.000
_cell.angle_alpha   90.00
_cell.angle_beta   90.00
_cell.angle_gamma   90.00
#
_symmetry.space_group_name_H-M   'P 1'
#
loop_
_entity.id
_entity.type
_entity.pdbx_description
1 polymer ?
#
loop_
_entity_poly.entity_id
_entity_poly.type
_entity_poly.pdbx_seq_one_letter_code
_entity_poly.pdbx_strand_id
1 'polypeptide(L)'
;MKYVVELSEPEKKTLQQLSRKHPHQDFRTRGLALLLLDSGRRVHETALELEVSDKSVYNWIHAWHDNGLCGLLVGHKGGRPRSLSEAMIATAIEAASAELMTLRQIAQRVEEVHEVPFPCRLETLSVALKRNRFSYKRGRYSLKKSATPRSSP
;
A
#
# COMPACT_ATOMS: atom_id res chain seq x y z
N MET A 1 8.77 10.84 32.73
CA MET A 1 7.71 11.80 33.07
C MET A 1 6.37 11.06 33.09
N LYS A 2 5.41 11.41 33.96
CA LYS A 2 4.07 10.78 33.93
C LYS A 2 3.31 11.42 32.77
N TYR A 3 3.05 10.65 31.72
CA TYR A 3 2.19 11.06 30.63
C TYR A 3 0.86 10.32 30.84
N VAL A 4 -0.21 11.07 31.08
CA VAL A 4 -1.51 10.50 31.40
C VAL A 4 -2.29 10.34 30.10
N VAL A 5 -2.70 9.10 29.80
CA VAL A 5 -3.65 8.80 28.74
C VAL A 5 -4.98 8.54 29.45
N GLU A 6 -6.00 9.32 29.15
CA GLU A 6 -7.35 9.09 29.67
C GLU A 6 -8.20 8.54 28.53
N LEU A 7 -8.61 7.28 28.65
CA LEU A 7 -9.44 6.62 27.66
C LEU A 7 -10.90 6.62 28.10
N SER A 8 -11.79 6.91 27.16
CA SER A 8 -13.22 6.64 27.31
C SER A 8 -13.51 5.14 27.28
N GLU A 9 -14.63 4.73 27.86
CA GLU A 9 -15.06 3.31 27.82
C GLU A 9 -15.10 2.69 26.40
N PRO A 10 -15.64 3.35 25.35
CA PRO A 10 -15.57 2.79 24.00
C PRO A 10 -14.14 2.67 23.46
N GLU A 11 -13.24 3.60 23.81
CA GLU A 11 -11.83 3.52 23.41
C GLU A 11 -11.12 2.37 24.11
N LYS A 12 -11.32 2.19 25.42
CA LYS A 12 -10.80 1.03 26.17
C LYS A 12 -11.25 -0.28 25.54
N LYS A 13 -12.54 -0.43 25.25
CA LYS A 13 -13.08 -1.64 24.62
C LYS A 13 -12.46 -1.88 23.24
N THR A 14 -12.27 -0.83 22.46
CA THR A 14 -11.64 -0.89 21.14
C THR A 14 -10.18 -1.33 21.23
N LEU A 15 -9.40 -0.70 22.12
CA LEU A 15 -8.00 -1.01 22.34
C LEU A 15 -7.80 -2.41 22.94
N GLN A 16 -8.73 -2.90 23.77
CA GLN A 16 -8.74 -4.28 24.26
C GLN A 16 -8.97 -5.30 23.15
N GLN A 17 -9.88 -5.03 22.20
CA GLN A 17 -10.05 -5.91 21.04
C GLN A 17 -8.82 -5.87 20.13
N LEU A 18 -8.26 -4.68 19.90
CA LEU A 18 -7.07 -4.49 19.09
C LEU A 18 -5.85 -5.21 19.70
N SER A 19 -5.59 -5.05 20.99
CA SER A 19 -4.47 -5.71 21.68
C SER A 19 -4.58 -7.23 21.70
N ARG A 20 -5.79 -7.78 21.72
CA ARG A 20 -6.02 -9.23 21.76
C ARG A 20 -6.06 -9.89 20.39
N LYS A 21 -6.65 -9.24 19.38
CA LYS A 21 -7.06 -9.92 18.14
C LYS A 21 -6.42 -9.40 16.87
N HIS A 22 -5.75 -8.24 16.89
CA HIS A 22 -5.23 -7.67 15.66
C HIS A 22 -4.18 -8.61 15.03
N PRO A 23 -4.19 -8.88 13.71
CA PRO A 23 -3.25 -9.82 13.07
C PRO A 23 -1.77 -9.48 13.27
N HIS A 24 -1.40 -8.20 13.14
CA HIS A 24 -0.02 -7.74 13.33
C HIS A 24 0.31 -7.45 14.80
N GLN A 25 1.46 -7.96 15.25
CA GLN A 25 1.95 -7.81 16.63
C GLN A 25 2.19 -6.36 17.03
N ASP A 26 2.77 -5.55 16.15
CA ASP A 26 3.07 -4.14 16.43
C ASP A 26 1.80 -3.37 16.84
N PHE A 27 0.70 -3.55 16.11
CA PHE A 27 -0.58 -2.95 16.49
C PHE A 27 -1.08 -3.48 17.84
N ARG A 28 -0.96 -4.78 18.10
CA ARG A 28 -1.34 -5.33 19.42
C ARG A 28 -0.55 -4.67 20.56
N THR A 29 0.76 -4.55 20.39
CA THR A 29 1.67 -3.91 21.37
C THR A 29 1.30 -2.45 21.60
N ARG A 30 1.06 -1.67 20.54
CA ARG A 30 0.63 -0.27 20.62
C ARG A 30 -0.68 -0.10 21.40
N GLY A 31 -1.66 -0.96 21.13
CA GLY A 31 -2.93 -0.95 21.86
C GLY A 31 -2.78 -1.29 23.33
N LEU A 32 -1.95 -2.29 23.63
CA LEU A 32 -1.64 -2.66 25.01
C LEU A 32 -0.92 -1.52 25.76
N ALA A 33 0.00 -0.81 25.11
CA ALA A 33 0.70 0.33 25.71
C ALA A 33 -0.26 1.40 26.23
N LEU A 34 -1.26 1.80 25.43
CA LEU A 34 -2.24 2.80 25.87
C LEU A 34 -3.11 2.31 27.02
N LEU A 35 -3.50 1.04 27.03
CA LEU A 35 -4.26 0.46 28.15
C LEU A 35 -3.45 0.46 29.45
N LEU A 36 -2.15 0.17 29.37
CA LEU A 36 -1.26 0.23 30.54
C LEU A 36 -1.13 1.66 31.06
N LEU A 37 -0.98 2.64 30.17
CA LEU A 37 -0.88 4.05 30.54
C LEU A 37 -2.19 4.58 31.16
N ASP A 38 -3.34 4.21 30.62
CA ASP A 38 -4.67 4.53 31.19
C ASP A 38 -4.87 3.90 32.57
N SER A 39 -4.29 2.72 32.83
CA SER A 39 -4.26 2.11 34.16
C SER A 39 -3.32 2.81 35.16
N GLY A 40 -2.66 3.90 34.75
CA GLY A 40 -1.78 4.72 35.59
C GLY A 40 -0.31 4.31 35.61
N ARG A 41 0.12 3.38 34.75
CA ARG A 41 1.54 3.02 34.60
C ARG A 41 2.36 4.18 34.07
N ARG A 42 3.63 4.25 34.46
CA ARG A 42 4.57 5.24 33.90
C ARG A 42 5.08 4.76 32.54
N VAL A 43 5.38 5.72 31.66
CA VAL A 43 5.94 5.44 30.32
C VAL A 43 7.13 4.47 30.36
N HIS A 44 8.04 4.65 31.32
CA HIS A 44 9.20 3.79 31.47
C HIS A 44 8.84 2.36 31.88
N GLU A 45 7.87 2.19 32.78
CA GLU A 45 7.40 0.86 33.22
C GLU A 45 6.71 0.14 32.05
N THR A 46 5.87 0.86 31.30
CA THR A 46 5.22 0.35 30.09
C THR A 46 6.24 -0.03 29.02
N ALA A 47 7.29 0.77 28.82
CA ALA A 47 8.34 0.48 27.86
C ALA A 47 9.12 -0.80 28.22
N LEU A 48 9.45 -0.97 29.51
CA LEU A 48 10.09 -2.18 30.03
C LEU A 48 9.19 -3.41 29.87
N GLU A 49 7.91 -3.32 30.25
CA GLU A 49 6.95 -4.43 30.14
C GLU A 49 6.73 -4.89 28.70
N LEU A 50 6.81 -3.96 27.74
CA LEU A 50 6.62 -4.24 26.31
C LEU A 50 7.92 -4.47 25.54
N GLU A 51 9.07 -4.44 26.22
CA GLU A 51 10.41 -4.58 25.62
C GLU A 51 10.67 -3.58 24.46
N VAL A 52 10.24 -2.34 24.62
CA VAL A 52 10.45 -1.26 23.66
C VAL A 52 11.15 -0.06 24.27
N SER A 53 11.58 0.89 23.44
CA SER A 53 12.14 2.15 23.95
C SER A 53 11.05 3.08 24.49
N ASP A 54 11.37 3.88 25.51
CA ASP A 54 10.53 4.98 26.00
C ASP A 54 10.04 5.88 24.85
N LYS A 55 10.92 6.14 23.88
CA LYS A 55 10.62 6.95 22.68
C LYS A 55 9.48 6.36 21.85
N SER A 56 9.43 5.03 21.72
CA SER A 56 8.33 4.35 21.00
C SER A 56 7.00 4.60 21.70
N VAL A 57 6.97 4.50 23.03
CA VAL A 57 5.76 4.74 23.83
C VAL A 57 5.31 6.19 23.69
N TYR A 58 6.22 7.17 23.80
CA TYR A 58 5.88 8.58 23.54
C TYR A 58 5.33 8.80 22.13
N ASN A 59 5.94 8.21 21.10
CA ASN A 59 5.44 8.33 19.73
C ASN A 59 4.01 7.78 19.59
N TRP A 60 3.68 6.68 20.26
CA TRP A 60 2.32 6.11 20.22
C TRP A 60 1.31 6.97 20.97
N ILE A 61 1.71 7.56 22.10
CA ILE A 61 0.89 8.54 22.83
C ILE A 61 0.59 9.75 21.95
N HIS A 62 1.60 10.34 21.31
CA HIS A 62 1.39 11.47 20.41
C HIS A 62 0.51 11.10 19.22
N ALA A 63 0.78 9.96 18.58
CA ALA A 63 -0.04 9.48 17.47
C ALA A 63 -1.51 9.26 17.88
N TRP A 64 -1.76 8.76 19.09
CA TRP A 64 -3.10 8.60 19.65
C TRP A 64 -3.79 9.94 19.91
N HIS A 65 -3.11 10.91 20.52
CA HIS A 65 -3.71 12.23 20.76
C HIS A 65 -4.02 12.97 19.45
N ASP A 66 -3.14 12.86 18.46
CA ASP A 66 -3.29 13.59 17.20
C ASP A 66 -4.33 12.95 16.28
N ASN A 67 -4.43 11.61 16.26
CA ASN A 67 -5.19 10.88 15.24
C ASN A 67 -6.04 9.71 15.77
N GLY A 68 -6.15 9.55 17.09
CA GLY A 68 -6.86 8.44 17.74
C GLY A 68 -6.38 7.07 17.25
N LEU A 69 -7.33 6.17 17.03
CA LEU A 69 -7.06 4.81 16.55
C LEU A 69 -6.28 4.79 15.24
N CYS A 70 -6.56 5.72 14.32
CA CYS A 70 -5.85 5.82 13.03
C CYS A 70 -4.35 6.06 13.23
N GLY A 71 -3.97 6.81 14.27
CA GLY A 71 -2.57 7.05 14.63
C GLY A 71 -1.82 5.79 15.04
N LEU A 72 -2.49 4.85 15.71
CA LEU A 72 -1.90 3.57 16.10
C LEU A 72 -1.79 2.59 14.92
N LEU A 73 -2.73 2.69 13.98
CA LEU A 73 -2.79 1.85 12.78
C LEU A 73 -1.92 2.38 11.63
N VAL A 74 -1.09 3.41 11.87
CA VAL A 74 -0.06 3.83 10.91
C VAL A 74 0.96 2.70 10.80
N GLY A 75 0.79 1.89 9.76
CA GLY A 75 1.61 0.72 9.49
C GLY A 75 2.99 1.05 8.94
N HIS A 76 3.68 0.00 8.51
CA HIS A 76 4.94 0.06 7.80
C HIS A 76 4.79 0.92 6.55
N LYS A 77 5.13 2.22 6.65
CA LYS A 77 5.46 3.07 5.50
C LYS A 77 6.81 2.64 4.89
N GLY A 78 7.02 1.34 4.78
CA GLY A 78 8.23 0.72 4.28
C GLY A 78 8.13 0.57 2.78
N GLY A 79 9.14 1.07 2.07
CA GLY A 79 9.28 0.93 0.63
C GLY A 79 9.35 2.27 -0.08
N ARG A 80 10.03 2.26 -1.22
CA ARG A 80 10.08 3.40 -2.13
C ARG A 80 8.64 3.78 -2.54
N PRO A 81 8.28 5.09 -2.53
CA PRO A 81 7.03 5.54 -3.12
C PRO A 81 6.83 4.96 -4.52
N ARG A 82 5.58 4.73 -4.92
CA ARG A 82 5.27 4.21 -6.26
C ARG A 82 5.82 5.20 -7.29
N SER A 83 6.56 4.69 -8.28
CA SER A 83 7.07 5.53 -9.38
C SER A 83 5.97 6.09 -10.26
N LEU A 84 4.84 5.38 -10.41
CA LEU A 84 3.69 5.82 -11.19
C LEU A 84 2.67 6.49 -10.27
N SER A 85 2.29 7.72 -10.61
CA SER A 85 1.17 8.42 -9.94
C SER A 85 -0.17 7.75 -10.29
N GLU A 86 -1.20 8.01 -9.49
CA GLU A 86 -2.55 7.49 -9.77
C GLU A 86 -3.08 8.02 -11.11
N ALA A 87 -2.77 9.27 -11.45
CA ALA A 87 -3.13 9.87 -12.73
C ALA A 87 -2.45 9.18 -13.93
N MET A 88 -1.16 8.86 -13.82
CA MET A 88 -0.45 8.09 -14.86
C MET A 88 -1.02 6.68 -15.03
N ILE A 89 -1.42 6.04 -13.93
CA ILE A 89 -2.07 4.73 -13.97
C ILE A 89 -3.43 4.82 -14.67
N ALA A 90 -4.21 5.86 -14.40
CA ALA A 90 -5.50 6.09 -15.06
C ALA A 90 -5.34 6.26 -16.57
N THR A 91 -4.39 7.09 -17.02
CA THR A 91 -4.08 7.25 -18.45
C THR A 91 -3.62 5.94 -19.09
N ALA A 92 -2.78 5.15 -18.40
CA ALA A 92 -2.35 3.86 -18.89
C ALA A 92 -3.51 2.86 -19.06
N ILE A 93 -4.47 2.88 -18.13
CA ILE A 93 -5.68 2.05 -18.18
C ILE A 93 -6.57 2.47 -19.34
N GLU A 94 -6.78 3.77 -19.53
CA GLU A 94 -7.57 4.31 -20.63
C GLU A 94 -6.96 3.90 -21.99
N ALA A 95 -5.65 4.12 -22.17
CA ALA A 95 -4.93 3.74 -23.38
C ALA A 95 -5.02 2.22 -23.65
N ALA A 96 -4.83 1.39 -22.62
CA ALA A 96 -4.93 -0.07 -22.73
C ALA A 96 -6.36 -0.58 -23.01
N SER A 97 -7.38 0.22 -22.69
CA SER A 97 -8.79 -0.12 -22.92
C SER A 97 -9.28 0.29 -24.30
N ALA A 98 -8.75 1.41 -24.83
CA ALA A 98 -9.16 1.96 -26.10
C ALA A 98 -8.64 1.11 -27.28
N GLU A 99 -7.39 0.67 -27.23
CA GLU A 99 -6.74 -0.01 -28.35
C GLU A 99 -5.82 -1.16 -27.90
N LEU A 100 -5.59 -2.13 -28.79
CA LEU A 100 -4.63 -3.21 -28.56
C LEU A 100 -3.20 -2.67 -28.69
N MET A 101 -2.69 -2.12 -27.59
CA MET A 101 -1.36 -1.52 -27.53
C MET A 101 -0.32 -2.44 -26.86
N THR A 102 0.94 -2.30 -27.28
CA THR A 102 2.09 -2.84 -26.54
C THR A 102 2.39 -1.99 -25.31
N LEU A 103 3.09 -2.56 -24.31
CA LEU A 103 3.49 -1.82 -23.10
C LEU A 103 4.31 -0.56 -23.42
N ARG A 104 5.11 -0.58 -24.49
CA ARG A 104 5.91 0.58 -24.91
C ARG A 104 5.03 1.71 -25.44
N GLN A 105 4.01 1.38 -26.24
CA GLN A 105 3.07 2.37 -26.77
C GLN A 105 2.23 2.99 -25.65
N ILE A 106 1.82 2.19 -24.65
CA ILE A 106 1.11 2.71 -23.47
C ILE A 106 2.02 3.65 -22.69
N ALA A 107 3.31 3.31 -22.49
CA ALA A 107 4.26 4.18 -21.80
C ALA A 107 4.44 5.52 -22.55
N GLN A 108 4.58 5.49 -23.87
CA GLN A 108 4.66 6.71 -24.70
C GLN A 108 3.42 7.58 -24.55
N ARG A 109 2.22 7.00 -24.55
CA ARG A 109 0.98 7.75 -24.34
C ARG A 109 0.93 8.43 -22.97
N VAL A 110 1.46 7.76 -21.93
CA VAL A 110 1.57 8.34 -20.59
C VAL A 110 2.58 9.50 -20.58
N GLU A 111 3.73 9.36 -21.27
CA GLU A 111 4.71 10.44 -21.41
C GLU A 111 4.12 11.67 -22.13
N GLU A 112 3.37 11.45 -23.23
CA GLU A 112 2.71 12.49 -24.01
C GLU A 112 1.68 13.28 -23.18
N VAL A 113 0.85 12.58 -22.40
CA VAL A 113 -0.24 13.21 -21.63
C VAL A 113 0.27 13.94 -20.39
N HIS A 114 1.30 13.41 -19.73
CA HIS A 114 1.81 13.97 -18.48
C HIS A 114 3.05 14.87 -18.67
N GLU A 115 3.51 15.02 -19.92
CA GLU A 115 4.68 15.83 -20.31
C GLU A 115 5.96 15.54 -19.51
N VAL A 116 6.10 14.29 -19.05
CA VAL A 116 7.25 13.85 -18.25
C VAL A 116 7.78 12.50 -18.75
N PRO A 117 9.11 12.27 -18.69
CA PRO A 117 9.68 10.96 -19.03
C PRO A 117 9.10 9.84 -18.17
N PHE A 118 8.97 8.65 -18.75
CA PHE A 118 8.34 7.53 -18.06
C PHE A 118 9.18 7.13 -16.81
N PRO A 119 8.61 7.17 -15.60
CA PRO A 119 9.40 7.22 -14.36
C PRO A 119 9.94 5.86 -13.89
N CYS A 120 9.70 4.79 -14.64
CA CYS A 120 10.06 3.42 -14.27
C CYS A 120 10.21 2.51 -15.48
N ARG A 121 10.59 1.24 -15.26
CA ARG A 121 10.68 0.26 -16.34
C ARG A 121 9.29 -0.22 -16.79
N LEU A 122 9.20 -0.75 -18.00
CA LEU A 122 7.95 -1.28 -18.57
C LEU A 122 7.35 -2.44 -17.74
N GLU A 123 8.18 -3.20 -17.02
CA GLU A 123 7.68 -4.25 -16.12
C GLU A 123 6.86 -3.66 -14.97
N THR A 124 7.23 -2.48 -14.46
CA THR A 124 6.46 -1.77 -13.42
C THR A 124 5.08 -1.37 -13.96
N LEU A 125 5.00 -0.91 -15.21
CA LEU A 125 3.74 -0.65 -15.90
C LEU A 125 2.90 -1.92 -16.05
N SER A 126 3.52 -3.04 -16.45
CA SER A 126 2.82 -4.33 -16.55
C SER A 126 2.22 -4.77 -15.22
N VAL A 127 2.96 -4.63 -14.11
CA VAL A 127 2.47 -4.94 -12.76
C VAL A 127 1.31 -4.00 -12.37
N ALA A 128 1.41 -2.70 -12.69
CA ALA A 128 0.35 -1.74 -12.43
C ALA A 128 -0.95 -2.10 -13.18
N LEU A 129 -0.86 -2.45 -14.47
CA LEU A 129 -2.00 -2.87 -15.27
C LEU A 129 -2.62 -4.18 -14.75
N LYS A 130 -1.80 -5.18 -14.37
CA LYS A 130 -2.28 -6.44 -13.78
C LYS A 130 -3.05 -6.23 -12.47
N ARG A 131 -2.57 -5.33 -11.60
CA ARG A 131 -3.28 -4.95 -10.37
C ARG A 131 -4.65 -4.35 -10.65
N ASN A 132 -4.79 -3.67 -11.79
CA ASN A 132 -6.04 -3.12 -12.30
C ASN A 132 -6.82 -4.11 -13.20
N ARG A 133 -6.60 -5.41 -13.03
CA ARG A 133 -7.30 -6.51 -13.73
C ARG A 133 -7.08 -6.62 -15.24
N PHE A 134 -6.09 -5.90 -15.80
CA PHE A 134 -5.69 -6.12 -17.18
C PHE A 134 -4.82 -7.37 -17.31
N SER A 135 -5.12 -8.22 -18.27
CA SER A 135 -4.28 -9.36 -18.64
C SER A 135 -3.80 -9.18 -20.07
N TYR A 136 -2.48 -9.19 -20.26
CA TYR A 136 -1.90 -9.08 -21.59
C TYR A 136 -2.08 -10.41 -22.35
N LYS A 137 -3.02 -10.44 -23.30
CA LYS A 137 -3.14 -11.54 -24.25
C LYS A 137 -2.23 -11.24 -25.44
N ARG A 138 -1.28 -12.13 -25.72
CA ARG A 138 -0.51 -12.05 -26.98
C ARG A 138 -1.50 -12.25 -28.14
N GLY A 139 -1.71 -11.20 -28.93
CA GLY A 139 -2.29 -11.35 -30.26
C GLY A 139 -1.36 -12.23 -31.08
N ARG A 140 -1.78 -13.47 -31.38
CA ARG A 140 -1.00 -14.36 -32.23
C ARG A 140 -1.14 -13.87 -33.67
N TYR A 141 -0.20 -13.06 -34.14
CA TYR A 141 -0.12 -12.69 -35.55
C TYR A 141 0.45 -13.87 -36.36
N SER A 142 -0.36 -14.91 -36.59
CA SER A 142 -0.05 -15.83 -37.68
C SER A 142 -0.48 -15.17 -38.98
N LEU A 143 0.44 -14.99 -39.93
CA LEU A 143 0.08 -14.73 -41.32
C LEU A 143 -0.87 -15.85 -41.76
N LYS A 144 -2.05 -15.52 -42.34
CA LYS A 144 -2.88 -16.54 -42.99
C LYS A 144 -1.95 -17.29 -43.96
N LYS A 145 -1.88 -18.62 -43.86
CA LYS A 145 -1.21 -19.43 -44.88
C LYS A 145 -1.84 -19.06 -46.22
N SER A 146 -1.10 -18.36 -47.07
CA SER A 146 -1.40 -18.26 -48.49
C SER A 146 -1.35 -19.69 -49.02
N ALA A 147 -2.49 -20.22 -49.46
CA ALA A 147 -2.56 -21.53 -50.08
C ALA A 147 -1.55 -21.56 -51.23
N THR A 148 -0.61 -22.52 -51.18
CA THR A 148 0.29 -22.80 -52.31
C THR A 148 -0.57 -23.13 -53.53
N PRO A 149 -0.36 -22.51 -54.71
CA PRO A 149 -1.07 -22.93 -55.91
C PRO A 149 -0.66 -24.38 -56.21
N ARG A 150 -1.65 -25.24 -56.46
CA ARG A 150 -1.39 -26.58 -57.02
C ARG A 150 -0.72 -26.41 -58.38
N SER A 151 0.53 -26.85 -58.50
CA SER A 151 1.07 -27.24 -59.81
C SER A 151 0.73 -28.71 -60.03
N SER A 152 -0.25 -28.98 -60.90
CA SER A 152 -0.34 -30.27 -61.59
C SER A 152 0.68 -30.27 -62.73
N PRO A 153 1.34 -31.41 -62.98
CA PRO A 153 0.96 -32.22 -64.15
C PRO A 153 0.37 -33.57 -63.75
#